data_AF-A0A977PTZ8-F1
#
_entry.id   AF-A0A977PTZ8-F1
#
_cell.length_a   1.000
_cell.length_b   1.000
_cell.length_c   1.000
_cell.angle_alpha   90.00
_cell.angle_beta   90.00
_cell.angle_gamma   90.00
#
_symmetry.space_group_name_H-M   'P 1'
#
loop_
_entity.id
_entity.type
_entity.pdbx_description
1 polymer ?
#
loop_
_entity_poly.entity_id
_entity_poly.type
_entity_poly.pdbx_seq_one_letter_code
_entity_poly.pdbx_strand_id
1 'polypeptide(L)' 'MASQWRERWIAGQAKGIEITERIKDAERSGAPAKFQPEQILQLFKLACDDPRDYARPISHWTGRELAEELVK' A
#
# COMPACT_ATOMS: atom_id res chain seq x y z
N MET A 1 6.91 -8.30 10.69
CA MET A 1 7.77 -8.30 9.49
C MET A 1 9.07 -9.06 9.74
N ALA A 2 9.97 -8.60 10.63
CA ALA A 2 11.24 -9.31 10.91
C ALA A 2 11.08 -10.71 11.56
N SER A 3 10.08 -10.90 12.45
CA SER A 3 9.82 -12.18 13.12
C SER A 3 9.42 -13.29 12.14
N GLN A 4 8.46 -13.00 11.25
CA GLN A 4 7.96 -13.95 10.25
C GLN A 4 9.07 -14.37 9.26
N TRP A 5 9.97 -13.46 8.90
CA TRP A 5 11.11 -13.80 8.04
C TRP A 5 12.05 -14.79 8.74
N ARG A 6 12.38 -14.55 10.02
CA ARG A 6 13.26 -15.43 10.80
C ARG A 6 12.65 -16.82 11.00
N GLU A 7 11.36 -16.91 11.30
CA GLU A 7 10.64 -18.18 11.44
C GLU A 7 10.66 -18.97 10.13
N ARG A 8 10.35 -18.31 9.01
CA ARG A 8 10.44 -18.92 7.67
C ARG A 8 11.85 -19.37 7.34
N TRP A 9 12.85 -18.57 7.68
CA TRP A 9 14.25 -18.89 7.45
C TRP A 9 14.66 -20.18 8.17
N ILE A 10 14.35 -20.31 9.47
CA ILE A 10 14.67 -21.50 10.27
C ILE A 10 13.86 -22.72 9.78
N ALA A 11 12.57 -22.55 9.49
CA ALA A 11 11.74 -23.63 8.97
C ALA A 11 12.22 -24.15 7.60
N GLY A 12 12.68 -23.25 6.73
CA GLY A 12 13.27 -23.61 5.42
C GLY A 12 14.59 -24.36 5.56
N GLN A 13 15.40 -24.03 6.56
CA GLN A 13 16.62 -24.78 6.89
C GLN A 13 16.30 -26.22 7.32
N ALA A 14 15.34 -26.38 8.22
CA ALA A 14 14.93 -27.69 8.72
C ALA A 14 14.32 -28.59 7.62
N LYS A 15 13.74 -27.98 6.58
CA LYS A 15 13.17 -28.67 5.41
C LYS A 15 14.17 -28.92 4.28
N GLY A 16 15.43 -28.52 4.43
CA GLY A 16 16.46 -28.69 3.40
C GLY A 16 16.23 -27.84 2.14
N ILE A 17 15.49 -26.73 2.26
CA ILE A 17 15.25 -25.82 1.13
C ILE A 17 16.56 -25.09 0.81
N GLU A 18 16.89 -25.03 -0.49
CA GLU A 18 18.04 -24.28 -1.00
C GLU A 18 18.01 -22.81 -0.57
N ILE A 19 19.19 -22.21 -0.40
CA ILE A 19 19.32 -20.85 0.14
C ILE A 19 18.63 -19.85 -0.80
N THR A 20 18.75 -20.05 -2.11
CA THR A 20 18.13 -19.21 -3.14
C THR A 20 16.61 -19.18 -3.00
N GLU A 21 15.96 -20.33 -2.78
CA GLU A 21 14.52 -20.42 -2.55
C GLU A 21 14.10 -19.83 -1.19
N ARG A 22 14.94 -19.92 -0.17
CA ARG A 22 14.64 -19.36 1.17
C ARG A 22 14.67 -17.83 1.22
N ILE A 23 15.53 -17.21 0.41
CA ILE A 23 15.64 -15.74 0.33
C ILE A 23 14.56 -15.14 -0.57
N LYS A 24 13.94 -15.93 -1.47
CA LYS A 24 12.85 -15.45 -2.31
C LYS A 24 11.70 -14.89 -1.47
N ASP A 25 11.18 -13.77 -1.95
CA ASP A 25 9.93 -13.24 -1.44
C ASP A 25 8.83 -14.27 -1.67
N ALA A 26 8.07 -14.53 -0.60
CA ALA A 26 6.83 -15.28 -0.78
C ALA A 26 5.84 -14.41 -1.54
N GLU A 27 4.87 -15.06 -2.19
CA GLU A 27 3.71 -14.37 -2.69
C GLU A 27 3.11 -13.49 -1.59
N ARG A 28 3.05 -12.19 -1.85
CA ARG A 28 2.48 -11.25 -0.90
C ARG A 28 0.98 -11.43 -0.97
N SER A 29 0.36 -11.87 0.12
CA SER A 29 -1.09 -11.84 0.23
C SER A 29 -1.53 -10.38 0.15
N GLY A 30 -1.98 -9.96 -1.03
CA GLY A 30 -2.54 -8.64 -1.23
C GLY A 30 -3.75 -8.43 -0.33
N ALA A 31 -4.03 -7.18 0.05
CA ALA A 31 -5.29 -6.87 0.69
C ALA A 31 -6.42 -6.91 -0.36
N PRO A 32 -7.61 -7.42 -0.01
CA PRO A 32 -8.76 -7.31 -0.90
C PRO A 32 -9.06 -5.84 -1.17
N ALA A 33 -9.40 -5.52 -2.41
CA ALA A 33 -9.75 -4.16 -2.81
C ALA A 33 -11.00 -3.71 -2.04
N LYS A 34 -10.89 -2.58 -1.34
CA LYS A 34 -11.99 -1.99 -0.57
C LYS A 34 -12.79 -0.95 -1.34
N PHE A 35 -12.18 -0.36 -2.37
CA PHE A 35 -12.73 0.72 -3.16
C PHE A 35 -12.88 0.27 -4.60
N GLN A 36 -13.90 0.80 -5.26
CA GLN A 36 -14.10 0.58 -6.68
C GLN A 36 -13.04 1.31 -7.50
N PRO A 37 -12.70 0.80 -8.70
CA PRO A 37 -11.72 1.43 -9.57
C PRO A 37 -12.01 2.91 -9.84
N GLU A 38 -13.29 3.28 -9.98
CA GLU A 38 -13.72 4.65 -10.24
C GLU A 38 -13.40 5.59 -9.06
N GLN A 39 -13.58 5.10 -7.83
CA GLN A 39 -13.25 5.85 -6.62
C GLN A 39 -11.73 6.07 -6.51
N ILE A 40 -10.95 5.06 -6.90
CA ILE A 40 -9.49 5.15 -6.94
C ILE A 40 -9.03 6.14 -8.00
N LEU A 41 -9.64 6.12 -9.19
CA LEU A 41 -9.33 7.08 -10.26
C LEU A 41 -9.68 8.52 -9.84
N GLN A 42 -10.81 8.72 -9.18
CA GLN A 42 -11.20 10.03 -8.64
C GLN A 42 -10.21 10.53 -7.58
N LEU A 43 -9.78 9.65 -6.67
CA LEU A 43 -8.74 9.95 -5.68
C LEU A 43 -7.43 10.36 -6.36
N PHE A 44 -6.98 9.62 -7.37
CA PHE A 44 -5.76 9.94 -8.10
C PHE A 44 -5.84 11.28 -8.81
N LYS A 45 -6.95 11.54 -9.51
CA LYS A 45 -7.18 12.83 -10.16
C LYS A 45 -7.02 13.97 -9.15
N LEU A 46 -7.75 13.89 -8.03
CA LEU A 46 -7.70 14.91 -6.99
C LEU A 46 -6.29 15.10 -6.41
N ALA A 47 -5.60 13.99 -6.10
CA ALA A 47 -4.27 14.02 -5.53
C ALA A 47 -3.20 14.61 -6.47
N CYS A 48 -3.44 14.60 -7.78
CA CYS A 48 -2.56 15.20 -8.78
C CYS A 48 -2.85 16.68 -9.03
N ASP A 49 -4.03 17.18 -8.67
CA ASP A 49 -4.38 18.59 -8.82
C ASP A 49 -3.81 19.43 -7.67
N ASP A 50 -3.66 20.74 -7.87
CA ASP A 50 -3.15 21.63 -6.82
C ASP A 50 -4.24 21.90 -5.76
N PRO A 51 -3.98 21.72 -4.46
CA PRO A 51 -4.96 21.99 -3.41
C PRO A 51 -5.53 23.42 -3.44
N ARG A 52 -4.78 24.39 -3.98
CA ARG A 52 -5.22 25.78 -4.14
C ARG A 52 -6.39 25.92 -5.11
N ASP A 53 -6.48 25.05 -6.11
CA ASP A 53 -7.60 25.00 -7.06
C ASP A 53 -8.92 24.58 -6.36
N TYR A 54 -8.79 23.91 -5.22
CA TYR A 54 -9.89 23.45 -4.36
C TYR A 54 -10.08 24.35 -3.13
N ALA A 55 -9.50 25.56 -3.15
CA ALA A 55 -9.54 26.54 -2.06
C ALA A 55 -9.03 26.01 -0.70
N ARG A 56 -8.11 25.03 -0.72
CA ARG A 56 -7.45 24.52 0.48
C ARG A 56 -6.14 25.28 0.75
N PRO A 57 -5.91 25.80 1.96
CA PRO A 57 -4.69 26.53 2.31
C PRO A 57 -3.54 25.57 2.67
N ILE A 58 -3.28 24.58 1.82
CA ILE A 58 -2.25 23.56 2.01
C ILE A 58 -1.34 23.51 0.77
N SER A 59 -0.08 23.12 0.97
CA SER A 59 0.86 22.96 -0.14
C SER A 59 0.79 21.59 -0.80
N HIS A 60 0.33 20.56 -0.08
CA HIS A 60 0.26 19.18 -0.55
C HIS A 60 -0.95 18.49 0.08
N TRP A 61 -1.56 17.57 -0.67
CA TRP A 61 -2.64 16.74 -0.17
C TRP A 61 -2.19 15.81 0.95
N THR A 62 -2.88 15.86 2.08
CA THR A 62 -2.82 14.78 3.08
C THR A 62 -3.94 13.77 2.86
N GLY A 63 -3.78 12.55 3.37
CA GLY A 63 -4.82 11.52 3.29
C GLY A 63 -6.15 11.95 3.92
N ARG A 64 -6.12 12.82 4.94
CA ARG A 64 -7.31 13.38 5.57
C ARG A 64 -8.05 14.33 4.62
N GLU A 65 -7.33 15.24 3.99
CA GLU A 65 -7.94 16.24 3.09
C GLU A 65 -8.51 15.60 1.82
N LEU A 66 -7.80 14.61 1.26
CA LEU A 66 -8.33 13.83 0.14
C LEU A 66 -9.64 13.11 0.51
N ALA A 67 -9.70 12.53 1.71
CA ALA A 67 -10.93 11.90 2.18
C ALA A 67 -12.07 12.92 2.37
N GLU A 68 -11.78 14.09 2.94
CA GLU A 68 -12.77 15.16 3.10
C GLU A 68 -13.31 15.67 1.76
N GLU A 69 -12.46 15.86 0.76
CA GLU A 69 -12.87 16.31 -0.58
C GLU A 69 -13.61 15.24 -1.39
N LEU A 70 -13.32 13.95 -1.18
CA LEU A 70 -14.02 12.87 -1.88
C LEU A 70 -15.38 12.51 -1.27
N VAL A 71 -15.62 12.87 -0.01
CA VAL A 71 -16.90 12.63 0.68
C VAL A 71 -17.88 13.80 0.50
N LYS A 72 -17.37 14.97 0.10
CA LYS A 72 -18.14 16.18 -0.20
C LYS A 72 -18.93 16.05 -1.50
#